data_AF-A0A8C3RN79-F1
#
_entry.id   AF-A0A8C3RN79-F1
#
_cell.length_a   1.000
_cell.length_b   1.000
_cell.length_c   1.000
_cell.angle_alpha   90.00
_cell.angle_beta   90.00
_cell.angle_gamma   90.00
#
_symmetry.space_group_name_H-M   'P 1'
#
loop_
_entity.id
_entity.type
_entity.pdbx_description
1 polymer ?
#
loop_
_entity_poly.entity_id
_entity_poly.type
_entity_poly.pdbx_seq_one_letter_code
_entity_poly.pdbx_strand_id
1 'polypeptide(L)'
;PLPIHYGPKNKDALSVHVTDRIFFIDLANKQQTTIPLQIFELEDLEELHLEKNLIESVPGDIHRLNKVKVLYLNKNYIHDICEEFGELKYLQSLDLSSNPLSYSSLHIISKLQALRQLRLYDVNLDEFPVEICKCLHHVELLGLSGNNLRYLPKEIVNLRKLKEIYLQKNRFESFPLELCHLLTLEIIDLEQNLVSFVPEEIVSLTNLVKLFLAFNNLINNNTSLTPRT
;
A
#
# COMPACT_ATOMS: atom_id res chain seq x y z
N PRO A 1 56.99 -14.38 15.78
CA PRO A 1 55.81 -15.26 15.83
C PRO A 1 54.54 -14.47 16.19
N LEU A 2 53.77 -14.11 15.16
CA LEU A 2 52.37 -13.66 15.20
C LEU A 2 51.45 -14.91 15.32
N PRO A 3 50.12 -14.82 15.64
CA PRO A 3 49.16 -13.81 15.12
C PRO A 3 48.10 -13.29 16.13
N ILE A 4 47.75 -12.00 16.19
CA ILE A 4 46.72 -11.24 15.41
C ILE A 4 45.52 -12.06 14.93
N HIS A 5 44.41 -11.99 15.69
CA HIS A 5 43.08 -12.43 15.26
C HIS A 5 42.39 -11.33 14.45
N TYR A 6 42.16 -11.61 13.17
CA TYR A 6 41.24 -10.87 12.31
C TYR A 6 39.80 -11.27 12.64
N GLY A 7 38.93 -10.28 12.84
CA GLY A 7 37.48 -10.47 12.87
C GLY A 7 36.93 -10.88 11.49
N PRO A 8 35.70 -11.43 11.43
CA PRO A 8 35.11 -11.84 10.18
C PRO A 8 34.74 -10.59 9.35
N LYS A 9 35.48 -10.39 8.25
CA LYS A 9 35.06 -9.51 7.17
C LYS A 9 33.83 -10.14 6.53
N ASN A 10 32.66 -9.57 6.77
CA ASN A 10 31.46 -9.85 5.99
C ASN A 10 31.60 -9.15 4.63
N LYS A 11 32.44 -9.71 3.77
CA LYS A 11 32.45 -9.45 2.33
C LYS A 11 31.84 -10.70 1.73
N ASP A 12 30.59 -10.62 1.29
CA ASP A 12 29.97 -11.45 0.22
C ASP A 12 28.44 -11.28 0.26
N ALA A 13 27.95 -10.05 0.07
CA ALA A 13 26.50 -9.83 -0.11
C ALA A 13 26.06 -9.79 -1.58
N LEU A 14 26.96 -9.51 -2.55
CA LEU A 14 26.66 -9.56 -3.99
C LEU A 14 27.99 -9.70 -4.77
N SER A 15 28.47 -10.93 -5.00
CA SER A 15 29.49 -11.19 -6.03
C SER A 15 28.78 -11.45 -7.37
N VAL A 16 28.20 -10.41 -7.95
CA VAL A 16 27.52 -10.51 -9.26
C VAL A 16 28.57 -10.43 -10.35
N HIS A 17 28.77 -11.52 -11.09
CA HIS A 17 29.52 -11.47 -12.35
C HIS A 17 28.72 -10.71 -13.40
N VAL A 18 29.40 -9.76 -14.05
CA VAL A 18 28.89 -8.93 -15.15
C VAL A 18 28.51 -9.84 -16.32
N THR A 19 27.23 -10.23 -16.46
CA THR A 19 26.53 -10.64 -17.70
C THR A 19 25.11 -11.20 -17.48
N ASP A 20 24.70 -11.53 -16.25
CA ASP A 20 23.36 -12.10 -16.04
C ASP A 20 22.29 -11.00 -15.92
N ARG A 21 21.23 -11.12 -16.74
CA ARG A 21 20.03 -10.29 -16.61
C ARG A 21 19.29 -10.72 -15.35
N ILE A 22 19.31 -9.86 -14.33
CA ILE A 22 18.63 -10.12 -13.06
C ILE A 22 17.27 -9.41 -13.11
N PHE A 23 16.21 -10.21 -13.16
CA PHE A 23 14.83 -9.71 -13.14
C PHE A 23 14.23 -9.65 -11.74
N PHE A 24 14.79 -10.38 -10.78
CA PHE A 24 14.27 -10.55 -9.44
C PHE A 24 15.38 -10.49 -8.40
N ILE A 25 15.18 -9.74 -7.31
CA ILE A 25 16.05 -9.72 -6.14
C ILE A 25 15.23 -9.81 -4.87
N ASP A 26 15.61 -10.75 -4.00
CA ASP A 26 15.13 -10.87 -2.64
C ASP A 26 16.20 -10.48 -1.62
N LEU A 27 15.99 -9.34 -0.98
CA LEU A 27 16.79 -8.81 0.13
C LEU A 27 15.92 -8.62 1.38
N ALA A 28 14.80 -9.32 1.48
CA ALA A 28 13.93 -9.26 2.63
C ALA A 28 14.60 -9.83 3.89
N ASN A 29 14.32 -9.22 5.04
CA ASN A 29 14.77 -9.70 6.35
C ASN A 29 16.29 -9.89 6.45
N LYS A 30 17.06 -8.91 5.97
CA LYS A 30 18.54 -8.92 5.98
C LYS A 30 19.14 -7.89 6.92
N GLN A 31 18.32 -7.22 7.73
CA GLN A 31 18.73 -6.13 8.64
C GLN A 31 19.44 -4.99 7.90
N GLN A 32 19.05 -4.76 6.64
CA GLN A 32 19.60 -3.67 5.84
C GLN A 32 19.16 -2.34 6.40
N THR A 33 20.09 -1.43 6.66
CA THR A 33 19.78 -0.04 7.04
C THR A 33 19.60 0.87 5.83
N THR A 34 20.05 0.42 4.65
CA THR A 34 19.98 1.15 3.38
C THR A 34 19.80 0.16 2.23
N ILE A 35 19.32 0.65 1.09
CA ILE A 35 19.30 -0.10 -0.16
C ILE A 35 20.71 -0.09 -0.77
N PRO A 36 21.37 -1.25 -0.98
CA PRO A 36 22.70 -1.31 -1.60
C PRO A 36 22.75 -0.60 -2.95
N LEU A 37 23.72 0.28 -3.15
CA LEU A 37 23.84 1.11 -4.36
C LEU A 37 23.95 0.28 -5.65
N GLN A 38 24.54 -0.91 -5.57
CA GLN A 38 24.70 -1.82 -6.71
C GLN A 38 23.36 -2.28 -7.30
N ILE A 39 22.27 -2.24 -6.53
CA ILE A 39 20.93 -2.58 -7.04
C ILE A 39 20.52 -1.62 -8.15
N PHE A 40 20.90 -0.34 -8.06
CA PHE A 40 20.57 0.68 -9.05
C PHE A 40 21.34 0.55 -10.36
N GLU A 41 22.27 -0.41 -10.45
CA GLU A 41 22.95 -0.79 -11.71
C GLU A 41 22.18 -1.87 -12.49
N LEU A 42 21.13 -2.44 -11.90
CA LEU A 42 20.35 -3.53 -12.48
C LEU A 42 19.16 -2.98 -13.29
N GLU A 43 19.44 -2.47 -14.48
CA GLU A 43 18.45 -1.84 -15.37
C GLU A 43 17.34 -2.80 -15.87
N ASP A 44 17.57 -4.10 -15.78
CA ASP A 44 16.61 -5.16 -16.14
C ASP A 44 15.75 -5.65 -14.97
N LEU A 45 15.93 -5.11 -13.76
CA LEU A 45 15.22 -5.56 -12.57
C LEU A 45 13.72 -5.26 -12.66
N GLU A 46 12.89 -6.29 -12.50
CA GLU A 46 11.43 -6.20 -12.53
C GLU A 46 10.78 -6.34 -11.14
N GLU A 47 11.43 -7.05 -10.21
CA GLU A 47 10.88 -7.33 -8.88
C GLU A 47 11.96 -7.21 -7.82
N LEU A 48 11.69 -6.37 -6.81
CA LEU A 48 12.60 -6.07 -5.72
C LEU A 48 11.90 -6.17 -4.37
N HIS A 49 12.36 -7.13 -3.56
CA HIS A 49 11.85 -7.37 -2.21
C HIS A 49 12.86 -6.85 -1.19
N LEU A 50 12.43 -5.89 -0.38
CA LEU A 50 13.21 -5.20 0.65
C LEU A 50 12.46 -5.17 1.99
N GLU A 51 11.41 -5.97 2.15
CA GLU A 51 10.57 -5.97 3.33
C GLU A 51 11.29 -6.49 4.59
N LYS A 52 10.82 -6.06 5.76
CA LYS A 52 11.37 -6.47 7.07
C LYS A 52 12.86 -6.12 7.24
N ASN A 53 13.25 -4.93 6.81
CA ASN A 53 14.60 -4.40 7.02
C ASN A 53 14.56 -3.18 7.97
N LEU A 54 15.66 -2.44 8.04
CA LEU A 54 15.85 -1.25 8.86
C LEU A 54 16.01 0.00 7.98
N ILE A 55 15.42 0.02 6.77
CA ILE A 55 15.65 1.08 5.78
C ILE A 55 14.90 2.35 6.22
N GLU A 56 15.63 3.45 6.37
CA GLU A 56 15.06 4.74 6.80
C GLU A 56 14.65 5.66 5.63
N SER A 57 15.24 5.46 4.45
CA SER A 57 14.92 6.23 3.26
C SER A 57 15.19 5.46 1.97
N VAL A 58 14.43 5.80 0.93
CA VAL A 58 14.68 5.34 -0.44
C VAL A 58 15.54 6.41 -1.14
N PRO A 59 16.77 6.10 -1.58
CA PRO A 59 17.64 7.08 -2.22
C PRO A 59 17.10 7.47 -3.59
N GLY A 60 17.41 8.69 -4.04
CA GLY A 60 16.96 9.22 -5.33
C GLY A 60 17.36 8.36 -6.54
N ASP A 61 18.44 7.57 -6.45
CA ASP A 61 18.85 6.63 -7.50
C ASP A 61 17.81 5.53 -7.82
N ILE A 62 16.73 5.42 -7.04
CA ILE A 62 15.61 4.50 -7.31
C ILE A 62 15.04 4.66 -8.73
N HIS A 63 15.06 5.87 -9.30
CA HIS A 63 14.58 6.11 -10.67
C HIS A 63 15.33 5.28 -11.74
N ARG A 64 16.54 4.80 -11.45
CA ARG A 64 17.32 3.94 -12.35
C ARG A 64 16.70 2.55 -12.53
N LEU A 65 15.87 2.10 -11.59
CA LEU A 65 15.12 0.84 -11.70
C LEU A 65 13.92 1.00 -12.64
N ASN A 66 14.17 1.43 -13.87
CA ASN A 66 13.15 1.89 -14.79
C ASN A 66 12.30 0.76 -15.40
N LYS A 67 12.54 -0.51 -15.07
CA LYS A 67 11.70 -1.66 -15.44
C LYS A 67 11.00 -2.32 -14.25
N VAL A 68 11.19 -1.81 -13.03
CA VAL A 68 10.59 -2.40 -11.84
C VAL A 68 9.06 -2.35 -11.92
N LYS A 69 8.44 -3.51 -11.70
CA LYS A 69 6.99 -3.73 -11.69
C LYS A 69 6.49 -4.02 -10.28
N VAL A 70 7.31 -4.65 -9.44
CA VAL A 70 6.95 -5.03 -8.07
C VAL A 70 8.03 -4.52 -7.11
N LEU A 71 7.60 -3.76 -6.10
CA LEU A 71 8.47 -3.20 -5.07
C LEU A 71 7.84 -3.36 -3.70
N TYR A 72 8.45 -4.20 -2.86
CA TYR A 72 8.04 -4.40 -1.48
C TYR A 72 9.04 -3.77 -0.53
N LEU A 73 8.54 -2.78 0.23
CA LEU A 73 9.29 -1.98 1.19
C LEU A 73 8.62 -2.01 2.56
N ASN A 74 7.63 -2.87 2.76
CA ASN A 74 6.87 -2.94 3.99
C ASN A 74 7.72 -3.39 5.19
N LYS A 75 7.35 -2.96 6.39
CA LYS A 75 8.10 -3.24 7.64
C LYS A 75 9.54 -2.73 7.57
N ASN A 76 9.68 -1.44 7.31
CA ASN A 76 10.93 -0.69 7.37
C ASN A 76 10.71 0.56 8.26
N TYR A 77 11.62 1.53 8.19
CA TYR A 77 11.54 2.81 8.91
C TYR A 77 11.48 4.01 7.95
N ILE A 78 10.90 3.80 6.76
CA ILE A 78 10.83 4.83 5.73
C ILE A 78 9.91 5.96 6.20
N HIS A 79 10.48 7.16 6.34
CA HIS A 79 9.71 8.34 6.73
C HIS A 79 9.19 9.11 5.51
N ASP A 80 10.01 9.32 4.49
CA ASP A 80 9.62 10.08 3.30
C ASP A 80 9.86 9.31 2.01
N ILE A 81 9.01 9.57 1.02
CA ILE A 81 9.19 9.16 -0.37
C ILE A 81 9.88 10.31 -1.11
N CYS A 82 10.96 10.03 -1.84
CA CYS A 82 11.68 11.01 -2.65
C CYS A 82 10.98 11.27 -3.99
N GLU A 83 11.21 12.44 -4.60
CA GLU A 83 10.55 12.84 -5.86
C GLU A 83 10.83 11.87 -7.02
N GLU A 84 12.06 11.35 -7.07
CA GLU A 84 12.55 10.39 -8.05
C GLU A 84 11.78 9.06 -7.99
N PHE A 85 11.17 8.73 -6.86
CA PHE A 85 10.29 7.56 -6.74
C PHE A 85 9.11 7.63 -7.71
N GLY A 86 8.62 8.84 -7.99
CA GLY A 86 7.55 9.08 -8.96
C GLY A 86 7.92 8.77 -10.41
N GLU A 87 9.20 8.50 -10.69
CA GLU A 87 9.70 8.18 -12.04
C GLU A 87 9.65 6.68 -12.38
N LEU A 88 9.20 5.83 -11.45
CA LEU A 88 9.02 4.38 -11.67
C LEU A 88 7.80 4.08 -12.56
N LYS A 89 7.93 4.39 -13.86
CA LYS A 89 6.83 4.38 -14.85
C LYS A 89 6.12 3.04 -15.04
N TYR A 90 6.75 1.93 -14.67
CA TYR A 90 6.22 0.57 -14.86
C TYR A 90 5.82 -0.12 -13.56
N LEU A 91 5.90 0.58 -12.42
CA LEU A 91 5.56 -0.01 -11.14
C LEU A 91 4.05 -0.31 -11.08
N GLN A 92 3.73 -1.58 -10.82
CA GLN A 92 2.37 -2.12 -10.80
C GLN A 92 1.93 -2.51 -9.40
N SER A 93 2.84 -3.01 -8.57
CA SER A 93 2.57 -3.42 -7.18
C SER A 93 3.54 -2.73 -6.24
N LEU A 94 3.00 -1.96 -5.30
CA LEU A 94 3.75 -1.27 -4.27
C LEU A 94 3.21 -1.62 -2.89
N ASP A 95 4.09 -2.06 -2.00
CA ASP A 95 3.79 -2.23 -0.59
C ASP A 95 4.73 -1.39 0.27
N LEU A 96 4.17 -0.37 0.93
CA LEU A 96 4.87 0.51 1.88
C LEU A 96 4.34 0.33 3.31
N SER A 97 3.55 -0.72 3.55
CA SER A 97 2.89 -0.95 4.83
C SER A 97 3.86 -1.01 6.01
N SER A 98 3.40 -0.63 7.21
CA SER A 98 4.20 -0.67 8.43
C SER A 98 5.51 0.13 8.30
N ASN A 99 5.41 1.34 7.77
CA ASN A 99 6.46 2.36 7.76
C ASN A 99 5.93 3.63 8.43
N PRO A 100 6.78 4.43 9.10
CA PRO A 100 6.41 5.70 9.71
C PRO A 100 6.31 6.82 8.65
N LEU A 101 5.52 6.60 7.59
CA LEU A 101 5.42 7.52 6.45
C LEU A 101 4.85 8.87 6.87
N SER A 102 5.52 9.94 6.45
CA SER A 102 5.01 11.30 6.48
C SER A 102 3.97 11.49 5.38
N TYR A 103 2.80 11.98 5.79
CA TYR A 103 1.70 12.31 4.89
C TYR A 103 2.13 13.26 3.75
N SER A 104 3.06 14.19 4.02
CA SER A 104 3.51 15.19 3.05
C SER A 104 4.15 14.59 1.79
N SER A 105 4.71 13.39 1.87
CA SER A 105 5.39 12.73 0.73
C SER A 105 4.47 11.80 -0.07
N LEU A 106 3.29 11.44 0.44
CA LEU A 106 2.41 10.45 -0.21
C LEU A 106 1.85 10.91 -1.56
N HIS A 107 1.77 12.23 -1.79
CA HIS A 107 1.34 12.77 -3.07
C HIS A 107 2.22 12.30 -4.24
N ILE A 108 3.49 11.91 -3.98
CA ILE A 108 4.41 11.39 -5.00
C ILE A 108 3.90 10.08 -5.62
N ILE A 109 3.19 9.25 -4.83
CA ILE A 109 2.57 8.00 -5.32
C ILE A 109 1.61 8.28 -6.48
N SER A 110 0.98 9.46 -6.53
CA SER A 110 0.07 9.85 -7.62
C SER A 110 0.75 9.91 -9.00
N LYS A 111 2.08 9.96 -9.06
CA LYS A 111 2.88 9.95 -10.30
C LYS A 111 3.01 8.56 -10.92
N LEU A 112 2.73 7.49 -10.18
CA LEU A 112 2.91 6.09 -10.60
C LEU A 112 1.75 5.60 -11.49
N GLN A 113 1.70 6.06 -12.74
CA GLN A 113 0.56 5.84 -13.65
C GLN A 113 0.26 4.37 -14.00
N ALA A 114 1.24 3.46 -13.83
CA ALA A 114 1.07 2.03 -14.07
C ALA A 114 0.55 1.26 -12.85
N LEU A 115 0.41 1.91 -11.68
CA LEU A 115 0.09 1.22 -10.43
C LEU A 115 -1.28 0.53 -10.53
N ARG A 116 -1.33 -0.70 -10.01
CA ARG A 116 -2.52 -1.57 -9.94
C ARG A 116 -2.83 -1.96 -8.51
N GLN A 117 -1.80 -2.17 -7.69
CA GLN A 117 -1.94 -2.56 -6.29
C GLN A 117 -1.15 -1.59 -5.42
N LEU A 118 -1.83 -0.97 -4.46
CA LEU A 118 -1.22 -0.09 -3.47
C LEU A 118 -1.57 -0.60 -2.07
N ARG A 119 -0.56 -0.90 -1.27
CA ARG A 119 -0.71 -1.30 0.13
C ARG A 119 -0.03 -0.27 1.04
N LEU A 120 -0.84 0.31 1.92
CA LEU A 120 -0.49 1.28 2.95
C LEU A 120 -1.15 0.85 4.27
N TYR A 121 -0.90 -0.40 4.69
CA TYR A 121 -1.39 -0.88 5.98
C TYR A 121 -0.54 -0.33 7.13
N ASP A 122 -1.14 0.02 8.25
CA ASP A 122 -0.40 0.42 9.47
C ASP A 122 0.64 1.54 9.24
N VAL A 123 0.27 2.60 8.52
CA VAL A 123 1.13 3.77 8.24
C VAL A 123 0.66 5.05 8.96
N ASN A 124 -0.27 4.91 9.91
CA ASN A 124 -0.82 6.00 10.73
C ASN A 124 -1.55 7.10 9.96
N LEU A 125 -2.21 6.78 8.84
CA LEU A 125 -2.97 7.77 8.06
C LEU A 125 -4.21 8.26 8.79
N ASP A 126 -4.32 9.57 9.05
CA ASP A 126 -5.56 10.21 9.48
C ASP A 126 -6.49 10.53 8.29
N GLU A 127 -5.92 10.73 7.10
CA GLU A 127 -6.63 10.95 5.84
C GLU A 127 -5.91 10.27 4.67
N PHE A 128 -6.66 9.94 3.61
CA PHE A 128 -6.09 9.36 2.39
C PHE A 128 -5.87 10.45 1.33
N PRO A 129 -4.68 10.54 0.70
CA PRO A 129 -4.35 11.64 -0.22
C PRO A 129 -5.28 11.72 -1.42
N VAL A 130 -5.87 12.90 -1.64
CA VAL A 130 -6.82 13.13 -2.74
C VAL A 130 -6.15 13.03 -4.12
N GLU A 131 -4.86 13.35 -4.21
CA GLU A 131 -4.05 13.28 -5.43
C GLU A 131 -3.98 11.85 -5.96
N ILE A 132 -3.87 10.86 -5.08
CA ILE A 132 -3.85 9.44 -5.47
C ILE A 132 -5.17 9.08 -6.17
N CYS A 133 -6.30 9.49 -5.59
CA CYS A 133 -7.62 9.27 -6.18
C CYS A 133 -7.82 9.99 -7.53
N LYS A 134 -7.25 11.20 -7.68
CA LYS A 134 -7.37 12.01 -8.91
C LYS A 134 -6.51 11.52 -10.07
N CYS A 135 -5.48 10.72 -9.81
CA CYS A 135 -4.50 10.33 -10.83
C CYS A 135 -4.53 8.83 -11.14
N LEU A 136 -4.73 7.96 -10.14
CA LEU A 136 -4.48 6.53 -10.30
C LEU A 136 -5.75 5.73 -10.65
N HIS A 137 -6.48 6.13 -11.69
CA HIS A 137 -7.77 5.55 -12.10
C HIS A 137 -7.76 4.04 -12.43
N HIS A 138 -6.58 3.44 -12.52
CA HIS A 138 -6.37 2.04 -12.88
C HIS A 138 -6.09 1.12 -11.68
N VAL A 139 -6.03 1.65 -10.46
CA VAL A 139 -5.82 0.83 -9.26
C VAL A 139 -6.96 -0.16 -9.10
N GLU A 140 -6.60 -1.42 -8.86
CA GLU A 140 -7.51 -2.56 -8.69
C GLU A 140 -7.57 -3.02 -7.23
N LEU A 141 -6.49 -2.83 -6.46
CA LEU A 141 -6.42 -3.17 -5.04
C LEU A 141 -5.89 -1.99 -4.24
N LEU A 142 -6.63 -1.63 -3.19
CA LEU A 142 -6.24 -0.60 -2.24
C LEU A 142 -6.28 -1.13 -0.79
N GLY A 143 -5.10 -1.27 -0.20
CA GLY A 143 -4.92 -1.71 1.18
C GLY A 143 -4.69 -0.55 2.13
N LEU A 144 -5.63 -0.28 3.04
CA LEU A 144 -5.63 0.87 3.97
C LEU A 144 -5.97 0.48 5.41
N SER A 145 -5.92 -0.81 5.72
CA SER A 145 -6.21 -1.33 7.06
C SER A 145 -5.19 -0.88 8.12
N GLY A 146 -5.62 -0.76 9.37
CA GLY A 146 -4.74 -0.38 10.48
C GLY A 146 -4.32 1.09 10.48
N ASN A 147 -5.15 1.97 9.91
CA ASN A 147 -4.92 3.41 9.92
C ASN A 147 -5.91 4.12 10.86
N ASN A 148 -5.94 5.45 10.83
CA ASN A 148 -6.82 6.29 11.65
C ASN A 148 -7.95 6.92 10.83
N LEU A 149 -8.25 6.39 9.64
CA LEU A 149 -9.18 6.97 8.68
C LEU A 149 -10.60 7.02 9.24
N ARG A 150 -11.27 8.15 9.04
CA ARG A 150 -12.69 8.36 9.40
C ARG A 150 -13.61 8.43 8.17
N TYR A 151 -13.04 8.82 7.03
CA TYR A 151 -13.73 8.95 5.76
C TYR A 151 -12.74 8.65 4.62
N LEU A 152 -13.27 8.41 3.42
CA LEU A 152 -12.50 8.43 2.18
C LEU A 152 -12.75 9.76 1.47
N PRO A 153 -11.77 10.31 0.73
CA PRO A 153 -12.03 11.48 -0.10
C PRO A 153 -13.10 11.15 -1.16
N LYS A 154 -13.98 12.11 -1.47
CA LYS A 154 -15.04 11.93 -2.48
C LYS A 154 -14.50 11.48 -3.83
N GLU A 155 -13.26 11.85 -4.15
CA GLU A 155 -12.57 11.50 -5.38
C GLU A 155 -12.25 10.00 -5.48
N ILE A 156 -12.41 9.19 -4.43
CA ILE A 156 -12.24 7.73 -4.49
C ILE A 156 -13.09 7.10 -5.60
N VAL A 157 -14.23 7.72 -5.96
CA VAL A 157 -15.09 7.33 -7.09
C VAL A 157 -14.37 7.32 -8.46
N ASN A 158 -13.21 7.99 -8.56
CA ASN A 158 -12.38 8.00 -9.76
C ASN A 158 -11.56 6.71 -9.95
N LEU A 159 -11.42 5.88 -8.91
CA LEU A 159 -10.75 4.57 -8.98
C LEU A 159 -11.67 3.52 -9.62
N ARG A 160 -12.07 3.76 -10.88
CA ARG A 160 -13.12 3.00 -11.57
C ARG A 160 -12.78 1.52 -11.81
N LYS A 161 -11.52 1.13 -11.64
CA LYS A 161 -11.07 -0.27 -11.74
C LYS A 161 -10.91 -0.97 -10.39
N LEU A 162 -11.23 -0.29 -9.28
CA LEU A 162 -11.04 -0.83 -7.94
C LEU A 162 -11.95 -2.04 -7.71
N LYS A 163 -11.34 -3.19 -7.43
CA LYS A 163 -12.02 -4.45 -7.12
C LYS A 163 -11.98 -4.77 -5.64
N GLU A 164 -10.85 -4.46 -5.00
CA GLU A 164 -10.63 -4.82 -3.60
C GLU A 164 -10.23 -3.58 -2.80
N ILE A 165 -10.95 -3.34 -1.71
CA ILE A 165 -10.60 -2.30 -0.74
C ILE A 165 -10.62 -2.88 0.68
N TYR A 166 -9.51 -2.69 1.40
CA TYR A 166 -9.33 -3.18 2.76
C TYR A 166 -9.19 -2.01 3.74
N LEU A 167 -10.23 -1.77 4.54
CA LEU A 167 -10.36 -0.68 5.51
C LEU A 167 -10.47 -1.19 6.96
N GLN A 168 -10.17 -2.46 7.20
CA GLN A 168 -10.16 -3.07 8.53
C GLN A 168 -9.40 -2.19 9.54
N LYS A 169 -9.83 -2.14 10.82
CA LYS A 169 -9.12 -1.43 11.90
C LYS A 169 -8.86 0.04 11.55
N ASN A 170 -9.92 0.78 11.25
CA ASN A 170 -9.92 2.23 11.09
C ASN A 170 -10.94 2.84 12.07
N ARG A 171 -11.39 4.08 11.80
CA ARG A 171 -12.30 4.84 12.64
C ARG A 171 -13.55 5.29 11.88
N PHE A 172 -13.99 4.51 10.88
CA PHE A 172 -15.20 4.82 10.11
C PHE A 172 -16.45 4.69 10.99
N GLU A 173 -17.13 5.79 11.27
CA GLU A 173 -18.39 5.83 12.04
C GLU A 173 -19.61 5.53 11.16
N SER A 174 -19.48 5.76 9.85
CA SER A 174 -20.46 5.46 8.83
C SER A 174 -19.83 4.66 7.69
N PHE A 175 -20.66 3.93 6.95
CA PHE A 175 -20.22 3.32 5.71
C PHE A 175 -19.85 4.41 4.69
N PRO A 176 -18.71 4.31 3.98
CA PRO A 176 -18.33 5.29 2.97
C PRO A 176 -19.23 5.19 1.73
N LEU A 177 -20.21 6.10 1.59
CA LEU A 177 -21.20 6.09 0.49
C LEU A 177 -20.57 6.16 -0.90
N GLU A 178 -19.38 6.76 -1.00
CA GLU A 178 -18.59 6.84 -2.22
C GLU A 178 -18.32 5.45 -2.81
N LEU A 179 -18.12 4.43 -1.98
CA LEU A 179 -17.84 3.06 -2.43
C LEU A 179 -19.01 2.47 -3.21
N CYS A 180 -20.25 2.88 -2.93
CA CYS A 180 -21.44 2.44 -3.68
C CYS A 180 -21.44 2.92 -5.15
N HIS A 181 -20.54 3.82 -5.54
CA HIS A 181 -20.36 4.25 -6.93
C HIS A 181 -19.32 3.44 -7.69
N LEU A 182 -18.54 2.59 -7.01
CA LEU A 182 -17.49 1.77 -7.60
C LEU A 182 -18.03 0.38 -7.93
N LEU A 183 -18.77 0.29 -9.04
CA LEU A 183 -19.49 -0.92 -9.46
C LEU A 183 -18.57 -2.12 -9.78
N THR A 184 -17.26 -1.90 -9.86
CA THR A 184 -16.23 -2.92 -10.05
C THR A 184 -15.79 -3.59 -8.74
N LEU A 185 -16.22 -3.09 -7.58
CA LEU A 185 -15.88 -3.67 -6.28
C LEU A 185 -16.42 -5.09 -6.12
N GLU A 186 -15.52 -5.99 -5.75
CA GLU A 186 -15.74 -7.40 -5.46
C GLU A 186 -15.57 -7.68 -3.96
N ILE A 187 -14.67 -6.95 -3.29
CA ILE A 187 -14.37 -7.11 -1.86
C ILE A 187 -14.32 -5.74 -1.17
N ILE A 188 -15.12 -5.61 -0.11
CA ILE A 188 -15.04 -4.51 0.85
C ILE A 188 -14.82 -5.11 2.24
N ASP A 189 -13.69 -4.77 2.86
CA ASP A 189 -13.42 -5.11 4.25
C ASP A 189 -13.49 -3.85 5.12
N LEU A 190 -14.48 -3.79 6.00
CA LEU A 190 -14.72 -2.74 6.98
C LEU A 190 -14.69 -3.29 8.42
N GLU A 191 -14.10 -4.45 8.66
CA GLU A 191 -14.06 -5.03 10.01
C GLU A 191 -13.37 -4.11 11.02
N GLN A 192 -13.76 -4.21 12.29
CA GLN A 192 -13.11 -3.45 13.38
C GLN A 192 -13.11 -1.94 13.12
N ASN A 193 -14.30 -1.41 12.77
CA ASN A 193 -14.58 0.01 12.64
C ASN A 193 -15.73 0.39 13.60
N LEU A 194 -16.32 1.57 13.41
CA LEU A 194 -17.42 2.09 14.22
C LEU A 194 -18.72 2.21 13.40
N VAL A 195 -18.82 1.52 12.27
CA VAL A 195 -19.93 1.65 11.32
C VAL A 195 -21.24 1.26 12.01
N SER A 196 -22.18 2.20 12.01
CA SER A 196 -23.47 2.03 12.70
C SER A 196 -24.58 1.45 11.83
N PHE A 197 -24.50 1.63 10.50
CA PHE A 197 -25.43 1.05 9.54
C PHE A 197 -24.76 0.87 8.17
N VAL A 198 -25.35 0.01 7.35
CA VAL A 198 -25.01 -0.16 5.93
C VAL A 198 -26.12 0.55 5.11
N PRO A 199 -25.76 1.41 4.15
CA PRO A 199 -26.71 2.16 3.33
C PRO A 199 -27.48 1.25 2.36
N GLU A 200 -28.70 1.66 1.95
CA GLU A 200 -29.47 0.92 0.95
C GLU A 200 -28.76 0.92 -0.42
N GLU A 201 -27.99 1.97 -0.71
CA GLU A 201 -27.17 2.12 -1.93
C GLU A 201 -26.16 0.98 -2.13
N ILE A 202 -25.84 0.18 -1.09
CA ILE A 202 -24.99 -1.00 -1.23
C ILE A 202 -25.51 -1.98 -2.29
N VAL A 203 -26.83 -1.98 -2.55
CA VAL A 203 -27.45 -2.83 -3.58
C VAL A 203 -27.00 -2.49 -5.01
N SER A 204 -26.37 -1.32 -5.23
CA SER A 204 -25.77 -0.98 -6.52
C SER A 204 -24.54 -1.83 -6.85
N LEU A 205 -23.86 -2.38 -5.83
CA LEU A 205 -22.62 -3.13 -5.97
C LEU A 205 -22.88 -4.56 -6.43
N THR A 206 -23.35 -4.69 -7.67
CA THR A 206 -23.74 -5.97 -8.29
C THR A 206 -22.61 -6.99 -8.44
N ASN A 207 -21.34 -6.56 -8.39
CA ASN A 207 -20.17 -7.43 -8.42
C ASN A 207 -19.63 -7.80 -7.03
N LEU A 208 -20.21 -7.25 -5.94
CA LEU A 208 -19.71 -7.47 -4.60
C LEU A 208 -19.92 -8.93 -4.16
N VAL A 209 -18.83 -9.63 -3.90
CA VAL A 209 -18.84 -11.03 -3.46
C VAL A 209 -18.62 -11.13 -1.95
N LYS A 210 -17.83 -10.21 -1.37
CA LYS A 210 -17.47 -10.24 0.05
C LYS A 210 -17.61 -8.86 0.66
N LEU A 211 -18.43 -8.78 1.71
CA LEU A 211 -18.58 -7.62 2.56
C LEU A 211 -18.30 -8.02 4.00
N PHE A 212 -17.17 -7.57 4.54
CA PHE A 212 -16.78 -7.87 5.93
C PHE A 212 -17.11 -6.69 6.83
N LEU A 213 -17.92 -6.95 7.87
CA LEU A 213 -18.44 -5.93 8.79
C LEU A 213 -18.34 -6.36 10.26
N ALA A 214 -17.63 -7.45 10.55
CA ALA A 214 -17.46 -7.93 11.92
C ALA A 214 -16.84 -6.84 12.81
N PHE A 215 -17.21 -6.83 14.09
CA PHE A 215 -16.70 -5.87 15.09
C PHE A 215 -16.97 -4.39 14.71
N ASN A 216 -18.20 -4.10 14.28
CA ASN A 216 -18.73 -2.75 14.09
C ASN A 216 -19.89 -2.46 15.07
N ASN A 217 -20.43 -1.25 15.04
CA ASN A 217 -21.55 -0.80 15.88
C ASN A 217 -22.91 -0.96 15.18
N LEU A 218 -23.08 -1.97 14.33
CA LEU A 218 -24.28 -2.15 13.52
C LEU A 218 -25.52 -2.30 14.41
N ILE A 219 -26.43 -1.33 14.33
CA ILE A 219 -27.69 -1.38 15.04
C ILE A 219 -28.67 -2.20 14.20
N ASN A 220 -29.30 -3.18 14.81
CA ASN A 220 -30.31 -4.00 14.16
C ASN A 220 -31.60 -3.16 14.04
N ASN A 221 -31.91 -2.62 12.86
CA ASN A 221 -33.09 -1.78 12.59
C ASN A 221 -34.43 -2.57 12.63
N ASN A 222 -34.56 -3.59 13.48
CA ASN A 222 -35.77 -4.40 13.64
C ASN A 222 -36.63 -4.04 14.86
N THR A 223 -36.42 -2.87 15.48
CA THR A 223 -37.25 -2.41 16.61
C THR A 223 -37.84 -1.03 16.34
N SER A 224 -38.80 -0.91 15.41
CA SER A 224 -39.86 0.12 15.40
C SER A 224 -40.86 -0.07 14.24
N LEU A 225 -41.54 -1.22 14.20
CA LEU A 225 -42.82 -1.35 13.49
C LEU A 225 -43.82 -2.06 14.42
N THR A 226 -44.10 -1.47 15.58
CA THR A 226 -45.39 -1.70 16.23
C THR A 226 -46.38 -0.72 15.60
N PRO A 227 -47.39 -1.16 14.84
CA PRO A 227 -48.46 -0.27 14.44
C PRO A 227 -49.19 0.15 15.72
N ARG A 228 -49.16 1.44 16.05
CA ARG A 228 -50.07 1.99 17.05
C ARG A 228 -51.48 1.89 16.47
N THR A 229 -52.25 0.96 17.05
CA THR A 229 -53.71 0.86 16.96
C THR A 229 -54.39 2.15 17.39
#